data_AF-A0A2D6M750-F1
#
_entry.id   AF-A0A2D6M750-F1
#
_cell.length_a   1.000
_cell.length_b   1.000
_cell.length_c   1.000
_cell.angle_alpha   90.00
_cell.angle_beta   90.00
_cell.angle_gamma   90.00
#
_symmetry.space_group_name_H-M   'P 1'
#
loop_
_entity.id
_entity.type
_entity.pdbx_description
1 polymer ?
#
loop_
_entity_poly.entity_id
_entity_poly.type
_entity_poly.pdbx_seq_one_letter_code
_entity_poly.pdbx_strand_id
1 'polypeptide(L)'
;MFTITQSKGFQIAFANGNVVSVQWGPSNYCDPTHEDGRGAPYDAAQNASTWSATTAEVAAWNQEGEWHNFGGDQVNGWMSPEEVLKFLNFAANNELDTTDAFPWSNDDDDEASDGLEETASA
;
A
#
# COMPACT_ATOMS: atom_id res chain seq x y z
N MET A 1 -9.15 6.25 16.30
CA MET A 1 -9.10 4.91 16.94
C MET A 1 -7.72 4.32 16.74
N PHE A 2 -7.16 3.59 17.71
CA PHE A 2 -5.91 2.86 17.56
C PHE A 2 -6.15 1.36 17.66
N THR A 3 -5.50 0.57 16.80
CA THR A 3 -5.57 -0.90 16.78
C THR A 3 -4.15 -1.44 16.66
N ILE A 4 -3.76 -2.40 17.50
CA ILE A 4 -2.46 -3.11 17.33
C ILE A 4 -2.62 -4.15 16.23
N THR A 5 -1.65 -4.24 15.31
CA THR A 5 -1.62 -5.26 14.25
C THR A 5 -0.52 -6.28 14.50
N GLN A 6 -0.90 -7.49 14.90
CA GLN A 6 0.01 -8.66 15.03
C GLN A 6 1.27 -8.42 15.90
N SER A 7 1.23 -7.47 16.84
CA SER A 7 2.40 -6.99 17.60
C SER A 7 3.54 -6.41 16.74
N LYS A 8 3.25 -6.05 15.50
CA LYS A 8 4.20 -5.51 14.50
C LYS A 8 3.91 -4.06 14.13
N GLY A 9 2.98 -3.39 14.81
CA GLY A 9 2.62 -2.01 14.48
C GLY A 9 1.22 -1.65 14.93
N PHE A 10 0.66 -0.62 14.29
CA PHE A 10 -0.67 -0.14 14.58
C PHE A 10 -1.42 0.34 13.34
N GLN A 11 -2.74 0.34 13.45
CA GLN A 11 -3.62 1.15 12.62
C GLN A 11 -4.14 2.34 13.43
N ILE A 12 -4.23 3.49 12.78
CA ILE A 12 -4.88 4.68 13.30
C ILE A 12 -5.99 5.13 12.36
N ALA A 13 -7.20 5.31 12.89
CA ALA A 13 -8.33 5.88 12.18
C ALA A 13 -8.57 7.33 12.62
N PHE A 14 -8.66 8.23 11.65
CA PHE A 14 -8.85 9.67 11.81
C PHE A 14 -10.33 10.07 11.68
N ALA A 15 -10.65 11.30 12.10
CA ALA A 15 -12.02 11.82 12.08
C ALA A 15 -12.60 12.02 10.68
N ASN A 16 -11.75 12.20 9.66
CA ASN A 16 -12.13 12.27 8.25
C ASN A 16 -12.40 10.89 7.62
N GLY A 17 -12.34 9.81 8.40
CA GLY A 17 -12.61 8.46 7.94
C GLY A 17 -11.40 7.71 7.38
N ASN A 18 -10.27 8.39 7.16
CA ASN A 18 -9.05 7.73 6.70
C ASN A 18 -8.47 6.83 7.79
N VAL A 19 -7.93 5.69 7.37
CA VAL A 19 -7.19 4.75 8.20
C VAL A 19 -5.78 4.62 7.66
N VAL A 20 -4.78 4.68 8.54
CA VAL A 20 -3.38 4.43 8.21
C VAL A 20 -2.87 3.25 9.02
N SER A 21 -2.27 2.28 8.34
CA SER A 21 -1.54 1.16 8.92
C SER A 21 -0.05 1.45 8.88
N VAL A 22 0.63 1.37 10.02
CA VAL A 22 2.08 1.56 10.16
C VAL A 22 2.66 0.31 10.80
N GLN A 23 3.58 -0.39 10.12
CA GLN A 23 4.09 -1.69 10.54
C GLN A 23 5.62 -1.80 10.44
N TRP A 24 6.23 -2.44 11.43
CA TRP A 24 7.64 -2.77 11.52
C TRP A 24 7.82 -4.14 12.18
N GLY A 25 8.00 -5.18 11.37
CA GLY A 25 8.06 -6.55 11.87
C GLY A 25 8.47 -7.55 10.81
N PRO A 26 8.53 -8.84 11.16
CA PRO A 26 8.71 -9.93 10.21
C PRO A 26 7.85 -9.74 8.96
N SER A 27 8.48 -9.86 7.79
CA SER A 27 7.90 -9.65 6.45
C SER A 27 7.55 -8.21 6.03
N ASN A 28 7.41 -7.24 6.93
CA ASN A 28 7.15 -5.84 6.54
C ASN A 28 8.38 -5.19 5.89
N TYR A 29 8.19 -4.27 4.96
CA TYR A 29 9.26 -3.46 4.35
C TYR A 29 9.82 -2.42 5.34
N CYS A 30 10.65 -2.89 6.27
CA CYS A 30 11.29 -2.07 7.30
C CYS A 30 12.74 -2.52 7.52
N ASP A 31 13.57 -1.64 8.08
CA ASP A 31 14.95 -1.90 8.47
C ASP A 31 15.00 -2.36 9.95
N PRO A 32 15.04 -3.68 10.21
CA PRO A 32 14.81 -4.26 11.52
C PRO A 32 16.06 -4.19 12.40
N THR A 33 15.84 -4.10 13.72
CA THR A 33 16.94 -4.21 14.71
C THR A 33 17.18 -5.64 15.21
N HIS A 34 16.29 -6.58 14.86
CA HIS A 34 16.38 -8.00 15.22
C HIS A 34 17.43 -8.73 14.37
N GLU A 35 18.11 -9.73 14.93
CA GLU A 35 19.21 -10.47 14.26
C GLU A 35 18.77 -11.19 12.98
N ASP A 36 17.62 -11.88 13.02
CA ASP A 36 17.02 -12.52 11.84
C ASP A 36 16.34 -11.52 10.88
N GLY A 37 16.35 -10.24 11.24
CA GLY A 37 15.76 -9.15 10.49
C GLY A 37 14.32 -9.40 10.06
N ARG A 38 14.03 -9.13 8.77
CA ARG A 38 12.71 -9.37 8.16
C ARG A 38 12.41 -10.86 7.96
N GLY A 39 13.43 -11.70 8.04
CA GLY A 39 13.35 -13.16 7.87
C GLY A 39 13.04 -13.92 9.16
N ALA A 40 12.90 -13.22 10.30
CA ALA A 40 12.42 -13.81 11.54
C ALA A 40 11.06 -14.53 11.35
N PRO A 41 10.70 -15.48 12.23
CA PRO A 41 9.38 -16.10 12.23
C PRO A 41 8.26 -15.05 12.21
N TYR A 42 7.20 -15.31 11.45
CA TYR A 42 6.13 -14.33 11.19
C TYR A 42 5.48 -13.76 12.46
N ASP A 43 5.40 -14.57 13.51
CA ASP A 43 4.84 -14.28 14.82
C ASP A 43 5.89 -13.92 15.88
N ALA A 44 7.18 -13.80 15.51
CA ALA A 44 8.26 -13.52 16.45
C ALA A 44 7.99 -12.27 17.30
N ALA A 45 7.41 -11.22 16.68
CA ALA A 45 7.04 -10.00 17.38
C ALA A 45 5.91 -10.18 18.42
N GLN A 46 5.06 -11.20 18.28
CA GLN A 46 4.00 -11.51 19.27
C GLN A 46 4.57 -12.17 20.53
N ASN A 47 5.73 -12.81 20.40
CA ASN A 47 6.42 -13.51 21.49
C ASN A 47 7.48 -12.63 22.17
N ALA A 48 7.71 -11.41 21.69
CA ALA A 48 8.65 -10.47 22.26
C ALA A 48 7.96 -9.45 23.17
N SER A 49 8.63 -9.02 24.24
CA SER A 49 8.17 -7.87 25.03
C SER A 49 8.23 -6.56 24.26
N THR A 50 9.15 -6.46 23.30
CA THR A 50 9.40 -5.30 22.45
C THR A 50 9.92 -5.75 21.09
N TRP A 51 9.48 -5.09 20.01
CA TRP A 51 10.02 -5.26 18.67
C TRP A 51 10.25 -3.89 18.02
N SER A 52 11.42 -3.69 17.41
CA SER A 52 11.83 -2.40 16.85
C SER A 52 12.50 -2.49 15.48
N ALA A 53 12.35 -1.43 14.71
CA ALA A 53 13.00 -1.18 13.43
C ALA A 53 13.33 0.33 13.33
N THR A 54 14.27 0.71 12.48
CA THR A 54 14.61 2.13 12.21
C THR A 54 13.64 2.77 11.22
N THR A 55 12.95 1.97 10.42
CA THR A 55 11.94 2.40 9.43
C THR A 55 10.68 1.54 9.53
N ALA A 56 9.60 1.96 8.85
CA ALA A 56 8.32 1.26 8.83
C ALA A 56 7.75 1.16 7.41
N GLU A 57 6.84 0.21 7.24
CA GLU A 57 5.93 0.08 6.12
C GLU A 57 4.61 0.80 6.43
N VAL A 58 4.08 1.54 5.46
CA VAL A 58 2.85 2.31 5.60
C VAL A 58 1.87 1.96 4.49
N ALA A 59 0.60 1.81 4.86
CA ALA A 59 -0.51 1.77 3.92
C ALA A 59 -1.68 2.60 4.45
N ALA A 60 -2.59 3.03 3.58
CA ALA A 60 -3.77 3.78 4.00
C ALA A 60 -4.97 3.48 3.11
N TRP A 61 -6.17 3.68 3.65
CA TRP A 61 -7.42 3.60 2.91
C TRP A 61 -8.45 4.59 3.46
N ASN A 62 -9.39 5.02 2.61
CA ASN A 62 -10.45 5.94 2.98
C ASN A 62 -11.62 5.21 3.66
N GLN A 63 -12.69 5.94 3.99
CA GLN A 63 -13.88 5.37 4.63
C GLN A 63 -14.63 4.34 3.77
N GLU A 64 -14.42 4.37 2.45
CA GLU A 64 -15.02 3.46 1.47
C GLU A 64 -14.16 2.20 1.28
N GLY A 65 -12.99 2.15 1.92
CA GLY A 65 -12.03 1.05 1.80
C GLY A 65 -11.14 1.15 0.57
N GLU A 66 -11.14 2.29 -0.13
CA GLU A 66 -10.26 2.53 -1.27
C GLU A 66 -8.85 2.85 -0.80
N TRP A 67 -7.85 2.20 -1.39
CA TRP A 67 -6.46 2.27 -0.94
C TRP A 67 -5.76 3.50 -1.50
N HIS A 68 -4.87 4.07 -0.69
CA HIS A 68 -3.99 5.11 -1.15
C HIS A 68 -2.94 4.57 -2.11
N ASN A 69 -2.77 5.24 -3.24
CA ASN A 69 -1.73 4.96 -4.23
C ASN A 69 -0.45 5.75 -3.91
N PHE A 70 0.65 5.03 -3.68
CA PHE A 70 1.99 5.58 -3.48
C PHE A 70 2.81 5.68 -4.78
N GLY A 71 2.13 5.86 -5.93
CA GLY A 71 2.76 5.98 -7.24
C GLY A 71 3.08 4.64 -7.91
N GLY A 72 2.18 3.66 -7.81
CA GLY A 72 2.39 2.31 -8.36
C GLY A 72 2.03 1.18 -7.40
N ASP A 73 1.91 1.47 -6.12
CA ASP A 73 1.77 0.49 -5.04
C ASP A 73 0.79 1.02 -3.97
N GLN A 74 0.14 0.13 -3.25
CA GLN A 74 -0.76 0.45 -2.14
C GLN A 74 -0.01 0.50 -0.79
N VAL A 75 1.29 0.20 -0.81
CA VAL A 75 2.17 0.17 0.34
C VAL A 75 3.44 0.98 0.04
N ASN A 76 3.90 1.76 1.01
CA ASN A 76 5.20 2.40 0.96
C ASN A 76 6.10 1.87 2.08
N GLY A 77 7.21 1.24 1.70
CA GLY A 77 8.17 0.66 2.62
C GLY A 77 9.28 1.62 3.04
N TRP A 78 10.03 1.22 4.07
CA TRP A 78 11.29 1.84 4.47
C TRP A 78 11.18 3.32 4.88
N MET A 79 10.00 3.74 5.32
CA MET A 79 9.75 5.11 5.74
C MET A 79 10.37 5.36 7.12
N SER A 80 11.18 6.41 7.22
CA SER A 80 11.68 6.93 8.51
C SER A 80 10.54 7.39 9.42
N PRO A 81 10.75 7.51 10.74
CA PRO A 81 9.76 8.05 11.66
C PRO A 81 9.23 9.44 11.24
N GLU A 82 10.10 10.29 10.69
CA GLU A 82 9.72 11.62 10.19
C GLU A 82 8.81 11.54 8.95
N GLU A 83 9.05 10.59 8.04
CA GLU A 83 8.20 10.36 6.88
C GLU A 83 6.84 9.77 7.28
N VAL A 84 6.84 8.82 8.22
CA VAL A 84 5.61 8.28 8.82
C VAL A 84 4.80 9.42 9.44
N LEU A 85 5.42 10.29 10.24
CA LEU A 85 4.75 11.44 10.85
C LEU A 85 4.16 12.39 9.79
N LYS A 86 4.93 12.71 8.74
CA LYS A 86 4.44 13.54 7.63
C LYS A 86 3.22 12.90 6.96
N PHE A 87 3.25 11.60 6.70
CA PHE A 87 2.15 10.90 6.07
C PHE A 87 0.91 10.80 6.97
N LEU A 88 1.09 10.54 8.27
CA LEU A 88 0.00 10.57 9.25
C LEU A 88 -0.68 11.96 9.28
N ASN A 89 0.11 13.03 9.27
CA ASN A 89 -0.42 14.40 9.20
C ASN A 89 -1.14 14.65 7.86
N PHE A 90 -0.62 14.14 6.74
CA PHE A 90 -1.29 14.23 5.44
C PHE A 90 -2.65 13.52 5.49
N ALA A 91 -2.68 12.24 5.87
CA ALA A 91 -3.88 11.42 5.89
C ALA A 91 -4.95 11.96 6.87
N ALA A 92 -4.54 12.60 7.96
CA ALA A 92 -5.46 13.22 8.92
C ALA A 92 -6.17 14.47 8.37
N ASN A 93 -5.61 15.13 7.35
CA ASN A 93 -6.03 16.47 6.91
C ASN A 93 -6.40 16.56 5.42
N ASN A 94 -6.24 15.48 4.65
CA ASN A 94 -6.45 15.47 3.20
C ASN A 94 -7.22 14.22 2.77
N GLU A 95 -7.74 14.27 1.55
CA GLU A 95 -8.21 13.08 0.83
C GLU A 95 -7.01 12.24 0.39
N LEU A 96 -7.18 10.92 0.35
CA LEU A 96 -6.17 10.01 -0.17
C LEU A 96 -6.26 10.00 -1.70
N ASP A 97 -5.11 9.91 -2.37
CA ASP A 97 -5.10 9.55 -3.79
C ASP A 97 -5.49 8.07 -3.92
N THR A 98 -6.67 7.79 -4.44
CA THR A 98 -7.21 6.44 -4.65
C THR A 98 -7.23 6.03 -6.12
N THR A 99 -6.58 6.82 -6.98
CA THR A 99 -6.53 6.49 -8.41
C THR A 99 -5.63 5.28 -8.64
N ASP A 100 -6.10 4.30 -9.41
CA ASP A 100 -5.31 3.11 -9.72
C ASP A 100 -4.07 3.50 -10.55
N ALA A 101 -2.91 2.98 -10.16
CA ALA A 101 -1.63 3.30 -10.80
C ALA A 101 -1.40 2.61 -12.17
N PHE A 102 -2.38 1.88 -12.71
CA PHE A 102 -2.20 1.11 -13.94
C PHE A 102 -3.40 1.20 -14.89
N PRO A 103 -3.34 2.01 -15.96
CA PRO A 103 -4.17 1.82 -17.13
C PRO A 103 -3.62 0.64 -17.93
N TRP A 104 -3.92 -0.58 -17.50
CA TRP A 104 -3.91 -1.73 -18.40
C TRP A 104 -5.35 -2.25 -18.54
N SER A 105 -6.18 -1.45 -19.21
CA SER A 105 -7.22 -2.03 -20.07
C SER A 105 -6.65 -2.10 -21.48
N ASN A 106 -6.44 -3.33 -21.97
CA ASN A 106 -6.17 -3.62 -23.37
C ASN A 106 -7.26 -3.00 -24.25
N ASP A 107 -6.90 -2.23 -25.27
CA ASP A 107 -7.82 -1.83 -26.37
C ASP A 107 -7.07 -1.60 -27.71
N ASP A 108 -5.94 -2.28 -27.96
CA ASP A 108 -5.20 -2.16 -29.24
C ASP A 108 -5.02 -3.49 -30.00
N ASP A 109 -5.75 -4.55 -29.64
CA ASP A 109 -5.78 -5.81 -30.40
C ASP A 109 -7.22 -6.32 -30.53
N ASP A 110 -8.04 -5.71 -31.40
CA ASP A 110 -8.96 -6.41 -32.31
C ASP A 110 -9.75 -5.41 -33.18
N GLU A 111 -9.95 -5.81 -34.44
CA GLU A 111 -10.77 -5.20 -35.50
C GLU A 111 -10.06 -4.35 -36.58
N ALA A 112 -9.29 -5.04 -37.42
CA ALA A 112 -9.28 -4.76 -38.86
C ALA A 112 -9.46 -6.08 -39.64
N SER A 113 -10.62 -6.71 -39.49
CA SER A 113 -11.10 -7.72 -40.44
C SER A 113 -12.07 -7.08 -41.44
N ASP A 114 -11.59 -6.08 -42.20
CA ASP A 114 -12.40 -5.53 -43.29
C ASP A 114 -12.34 -6.46 -44.50
N GLY A 115 -13.51 -7.04 -44.77
CA GLY A 115 -13.75 -8.08 -45.74
C GLY A 115 -13.59 -7.61 -47.19
N LEU A 116 -13.37 -8.63 -48.02
CA LEU A 116 -13.43 -8.61 -49.46
C LEU A 116 -14.80 -8.13 -49.96
N GLU A 117 -14.84 -7.05 -50.74
CA GLU A 117 -15.81 -6.91 -51.84
C GLU A 117 -15.08 -6.42 -53.09
N GLU A 118 -14.62 -7.38 -53.89
CA GLU A 118 -14.27 -7.15 -55.29
C GLU A 118 -15.56 -7.20 -56.11
N THR A 119 -16.22 -6.06 -56.31
CA THR A 119 -17.31 -5.97 -57.30
C THR A 119 -16.73 -5.63 -58.66
N ALA A 120 -16.66 -6.64 -59.52
CA ALA A 120 -16.47 -6.48 -60.95
C ALA A 120 -17.68 -5.75 -61.59
N SER A 121 -17.41 -4.84 -62.52
CA SER A 121 -18.40 -4.38 -63.52
C SER A 121 -17.71 -4.06 -64.84
N ALA A 122 -18.08 -4.87 -65.84
CA ALA A 122 -18.23 -4.66 -67.29
C ALA A 122 -17.57 -3.46 -67.98
#